data_AF-A0A967W4V3-F1
#
_entry.id   AF-A0A967W4V3-F1
#
_cell.length_a   1.000
_cell.length_b   1.000
_cell.length_c   1.000
_cell.angle_alpha   90.00
_cell.angle_beta   90.00
_cell.angle_gamma   90.00
#
_symmetry.space_group_name_H-M   'P 1'
#
loop_
_entity.id
_entity.type
_entity.pdbx_description
1 polymer ?
#
loop_
_entity_poly.entity_id
_entity_poly.type
_entity_poly.pdbx_seq_one_letter_code
_entity_poly.pdbx_strand_id
1 'polypeptide(L)' 'MLRDEMKKGDLAFFYHSNCDEPGIVGIMTIDKPGYPDPTAFDPQDKHYDPKSDPDNPRWFLVDV' A
#
# COMPACT_ATOMS: atom_id res chain seq x y z
N MET A 1 10.38 3.64 -3.76
CA MET A 1 9.01 3.11 -3.99
C MET A 1 8.66 2.03 -2.96
N LEU A 2 7.36 1.83 -2.66
CA LEU A 2 6.82 0.94 -1.61
C LEU A 2 7.52 -0.43 -1.47
N ARG A 3 7.79 -1.11 -2.59
CA ARG A 3 8.41 -2.45 -2.63
C ARG A 3 9.81 -2.49 -2.03
N ASP A 4 10.67 -1.54 -2.44
CA ASP A 4 12.13 -1.68 -2.27
C ASP A 4 12.72 -0.67 -1.28
N GLU A 5 12.06 0.46 -1.03
CA GLU A 5 12.64 1.58 -0.29
C GLU A 5 12.06 1.77 1.12
N MET A 6 10.78 1.45 1.35
CA MET A 6 10.16 1.61 2.67
C MET A 6 10.59 0.49 3.62
N LYS A 7 11.06 0.87 4.80
CA LYS A 7 11.60 -0.03 5.81
C LYS A 7 10.84 0.11 7.12
N LYS A 8 10.83 -0.97 7.90
CA LYS A 8 10.26 -0.96 9.25
C LYS A 8 10.88 0.20 10.06
N GLY A 9 10.02 1.02 10.66
CA GLY A 9 10.41 2.20 11.44
C GLY A 9 10.46 3.50 10.65
N ASP A 10 10.39 3.48 9.32
CA ASP A 10 10.26 4.71 8.53
C ASP A 10 8.93 5.42 8.87
N LEU A 11 8.96 6.75 8.87
CA LEU A 11 7.78 7.58 9.14
C LEU A 11 7.09 7.99 7.84
N ALA A 12 5.76 8.04 7.86
CA ALA A 12 4.94 8.51 6.76
C ALA A 12 3.87 9.50 7.25
N PHE A 13 3.50 10.48 6.43
CA PHE A 13 2.35 11.33 6.72
C PHE A 13 1.04 10.61 6.38
N PHE A 14 0.06 10.66 7.29
CA PHE A 14 -1.31 10.23 7.00
C PHE A 14 -2.08 11.40 6.40
N TYR A 15 -2.44 11.27 5.12
CA TYR A 15 -3.08 12.33 4.34
C TYR A 15 -4.53 11.97 4.04
N HIS A 16 -5.46 12.81 4.48
CA HIS A 16 -6.85 12.71 4.07
C HIS A 16 -7.01 13.33 2.66
N SER A 17 -7.29 12.48 1.67
CA SER A 17 -7.64 12.89 0.32
C SER A 17 -9.14 12.73 0.07
N ASN A 18 -9.65 13.39 -0.98
CA ASN A 18 -11.05 13.27 -1.44
C ASN A 18 -12.10 13.49 -0.32
N CYS A 19 -11.93 14.56 0.47
CA CYS A 19 -12.85 15.01 1.52
C CYS A 19 -12.93 16.54 1.52
N ASP A 20 -13.82 17.13 2.34
CA ASP A 20 -14.06 18.58 2.37
C ASP A 20 -12.84 19.39 2.82
N GLU A 21 -12.03 18.84 3.75
CA GLU A 21 -10.82 19.46 4.29
C GLU A 21 -9.59 18.55 4.07
N PRO A 22 -8.95 18.57 2.88
CA PRO A 22 -7.80 17.73 2.60
C PRO A 22 -6.54 18.22 3.32
N GLY A 23 -5.73 17.29 3.84
CA GLY A 23 -4.50 17.64 4.55
C GLY A 23 -3.79 16.48 5.24
N ILE A 24 -2.59 16.77 5.76
CA ILE A 24 -1.85 15.86 6.65
C ILE A 24 -2.48 15.94 8.04
N VAL A 25 -2.98 14.81 8.54
CA VAL A 25 -3.68 14.74 9.83
C VAL A 25 -2.90 13.96 10.89
N GLY A 26 -1.77 13.35 10.52
CA GLY A 26 -0.96 12.58 11.44
C GLY A 26 0.30 11.99 10.84
N ILE A 27 1.01 11.21 11.65
CA ILE A 27 2.21 10.46 11.29
C ILE A 27 1.96 8.99 11.59
N MET A 28 2.35 8.12 10.67
CA MET A 28 2.36 6.67 10.80
C MET A 28 3.79 6.14 10.79
N THR A 29 3.96 4.88 11.19
CA THR A 29 5.25 4.19 11.16
C THR A 29 5.10 2.89 10.40
N ILE A 30 5.99 2.61 9.44
CA ILE A 30 5.97 1.33 8.71
C ILE A 30 6.25 0.19 9.71
N ASP A 31 5.33 -0.76 9.86
CA ASP A 31 5.52 -1.97 10.66
C ASP A 31 6.12 -3.13 9.85
N LYS A 32 5.72 -3.26 8.58
CA LYS A 32 6.19 -4.32 7.67
C LYS A 32 6.61 -3.74 6.31
N PRO A 33 7.83 -4.08 5.81
CA PRO A 33 8.30 -3.64 4.50
C PRO A 33 7.49 -4.27 3.36
N GLY A 34 7.71 -3.78 2.13
CA GLY A 34 6.92 -4.13 0.96
C GLY A 34 6.79 -5.63 0.67
N TYR A 35 5.55 -6.08 0.43
CA TYR A 35 5.23 -7.44 0.01
C TYR A 35 4.07 -7.45 -1.00
N PRO A 36 3.87 -8.55 -1.77
CA PRO A 36 2.83 -8.60 -2.79
C PRO A 36 1.44 -8.35 -2.21
N ASP A 37 0.66 -7.51 -2.88
CA ASP A 37 -0.71 -7.18 -2.46
C ASP A 37 -1.65 -8.35 -2.82
N PRO A 38 -2.25 -9.05 -1.83
CA PRO A 38 -3.14 -10.18 -2.10
C PRO A 38 -4.46 -9.75 -2.76
N THR A 39 -4.90 -8.51 -2.60
CA THR A 39 -6.17 -8.00 -3.15
C THR A 39 -6.13 -7.95 -4.67
N ALA A 40 -4.94 -7.77 -5.25
CA ALA A 40 -4.76 -7.79 -6.70
C ALA A 40 -5.07 -9.16 -7.34
N PHE A 41 -5.13 -10.24 -6.55
CA PHE A 41 -5.37 -11.60 -7.06
C PHE A 41 -6.78 -12.13 -6.79
N ASP A 42 -7.60 -11.43 -6.00
CA ASP A 42 -8.95 -11.85 -5.66
C ASP A 42 -9.99 -11.25 -6.63
N PRO A 43 -10.66 -12.05 -7.49
CA PRO A 43 -11.67 -11.56 -8.43
C PRO A 43 -12.89 -10.87 -7.80
N GLN A 44 -13.10 -11.04 -6.48
CA GLN A 44 -14.18 -10.39 -5.74
C GLN A 44 -13.74 -9.06 -5.10
N ASP A 45 -12.44 -8.77 -5.05
CA ASP A 45 -11.95 -7.50 -4.54
C ASP A 45 -12.10 -6.39 -5.58
N LYS A 46 -12.39 -5.18 -5.12
CA LYS A 46 -12.48 -3.98 -5.97
C LYS A 46 -11.17 -3.61 -6.66
N HIS A 47 -10.02 -4.06 -6.14
CA HIS A 47 -8.70 -3.79 -6.71
C HIS A 47 -8.10 -4.98 -7.44
N TYR A 48 -8.92 -5.99 -7.79
CA TYR A 48 -8.49 -7.12 -8.60
C TYR A 48 -7.80 -6.69 -9.90
N ASP A 49 -6.63 -7.26 -10.18
CA ASP A 49 -5.93 -7.10 -11.46
C ASP A 49 -5.71 -8.48 -12.11
N PRO A 50 -6.54 -8.88 -13.10
CA PRO A 50 -6.41 -10.18 -13.77
C PRO A 50 -5.10 -10.35 -14.54
N LYS A 51 -4.29 -9.31 -14.68
CA LYS A 51 -2.98 -9.34 -15.36
C LYS A 51 -1.80 -9.37 -14.37
N SER A 52 -2.06 -9.31 -13.06
CA SER A 52 -1.03 -9.48 -12.04
C SER A 52 -0.71 -10.96 -11.89
N ASP A 53 0.55 -11.31 -12.12
CA ASP A 53 1.06 -12.68 -11.98
C ASP A 53 1.45 -12.93 -10.51
N PRO A 54 0.95 -13.97 -9.83
CA PRO A 54 1.37 -14.30 -8.46
C PRO A 54 2.88 -14.57 -8.32
N ASP A 55 3.53 -15.11 -9.37
CA ASP A 55 4.97 -15.38 -9.37
C ASP A 55 5.80 -14.12 -9.73
N ASN A 56 5.16 -13.12 -10.34
CA ASN A 56 5.78 -11.83 -10.68
C ASN A 56 4.79 -10.67 -10.44
N PRO A 57 4.50 -10.35 -9.16
CA PRO A 57 3.46 -9.41 -8.77
C PRO A 57 3.75 -8.00 -9.25
N ARG A 58 2.70 -7.31 -9.69
CA ARG A 58 2.78 -5.89 -10.07
C ARG A 58 2.58 -4.96 -8.88
N TRP A 59 1.77 -5.40 -7.91
CA TRP A 59 1.28 -4.58 -6.82
C TRP A 59 1.88 -5.04 -5.50
N PHE A 60 2.29 -4.07 -4.69
CA PHE A 60 2.92 -4.27 -3.39
C PHE A 60 2.30 -3.32 -2.38
N LEU A 61 2.12 -3.80 -1.15
CA LEU A 61 1.68 -2.99 -0.02
C LEU A 61 2.65 -3.13 1.15
N VAL A 62 2.46 -2.26 2.15
CA VAL A 62 3.18 -2.24 3.43
C VAL A 62 2.16 -2.23 4.56
N ASP A 63 2.60 -2.60 5.76
CA ASP A 63 1.80 -2.39 6.97
C ASP A 63 2.29 -1.11 7.68
N VAL A 64 1.35 -0.31 8.21
CA VAL A 64 1.56 1.01 8.87
C VAL A 64 0.90 1.07 10.24
#